data_AF-A0A7X6Q8Y6-F1
#
_entry.id   AF-A0A7X6Q8Y6-F1
#
_cell.length_a   1.000
_cell.length_b   1.000
_cell.length_c   1.000
_cell.angle_alpha   90.00
_cell.angle_beta   90.00
_cell.angle_gamma   90.00
#
_symmetry.space_group_name_H-M   'P 1'
#
loop_
_entity.id
_entity.type
_entity.pdbx_description
1 polymer ?
#
loop_
_entity_poly.entity_id
_entity_poly.type
_entity_poly.pdbx_seq_one_letter_code
_entity_poly.pdbx_strand_id
1 'polypeptide(L)'
;MSLTLPSYERDQLISIIGNKRSIGESLKLLFSQLKEPRGETVFLDPFCGSGAVSRIARALGMRVRANDNQPFAYLVNYVYLTLTNDDLSNMFEEMGGIDAYFSLLNLEGLYAYNSDQPLLGGYLSHHYAPQDDNHYDPQKERLFFTAANARFFDQVRNEVEKSLSDEAEKAVVVASLLYQASRKANTLGSFTAYQKRFVTKGSLARRRIIEPPHLRIPTLVDEPLPRGEVSLMNASEFLKGHSGDI
;
A
#
# COMPACT_ATOMS: atom_id res chain seq x y z
N MET A 1 0.72 -21.88 13.34
CA MET A 1 1.42 -21.27 12.17
C MET A 1 2.65 -20.59 12.72
N SER A 2 3.84 -20.92 12.22
CA SER A 2 5.05 -20.17 12.53
C SER A 2 4.80 -18.69 12.20
N LEU A 3 4.97 -17.79 13.16
CA LEU A 3 4.93 -16.35 12.94
C LEU A 3 6.20 -15.98 12.16
N THR A 4 6.18 -16.23 10.85
CA THR A 4 7.22 -15.71 9.95
C THR A 4 7.19 -14.19 10.03
N LEU A 5 8.34 -13.60 10.37
CA LEU A 5 8.53 -12.16 10.35
C LEU A 5 8.16 -11.60 8.96
N PRO A 6 7.62 -10.37 8.88
CA PRO A 6 7.30 -9.76 7.60
C PRO A 6 8.56 -9.65 6.75
N SER A 7 8.51 -10.09 5.48
CA SER A 7 9.63 -9.97 4.56
C SER A 7 9.40 -8.82 3.57
N TYR A 8 10.50 -8.17 3.18
CA TYR A 8 10.47 -7.07 2.21
C TYR A 8 9.84 -7.48 0.87
N GLU A 9 9.77 -8.74 0.46
CA GLU A 9 9.17 -9.10 -0.83
C GLU A 9 7.64 -9.29 -0.75
N ARG A 10 7.10 -9.50 0.46
CA ARG A 10 5.71 -9.98 0.64
C ARG A 10 4.86 -9.09 1.52
N ASP A 11 5.48 -8.36 2.44
CA ASP A 11 4.73 -7.54 3.39
C ASP A 11 4.10 -6.32 2.70
N GLN A 12 2.92 -5.92 3.17
CA GLN A 12 2.26 -4.68 2.74
C GLN A 12 1.98 -4.52 1.24
N LEU A 13 1.86 -5.63 0.50
CA LEU A 13 1.41 -5.58 -0.89
C LEU A 13 -0.08 -5.19 -0.97
N ILE A 14 -0.41 -4.17 -1.75
CA ILE A 14 -1.80 -3.79 -2.03
C ILE A 14 -2.51 -4.85 -2.89
N SER A 15 -3.79 -5.09 -2.62
CA SER A 15 -4.57 -6.11 -3.34
C SER A 15 -5.01 -5.60 -4.71
N ILE A 16 -4.47 -6.19 -5.77
CA ILE A 16 -4.80 -5.90 -7.16
C ILE A 16 -5.10 -7.22 -7.89
N ILE A 17 -6.02 -7.18 -8.86
CA ILE A 17 -6.24 -8.28 -9.80
C ILE A 17 -4.93 -8.61 -10.52
N GLY A 18 -4.66 -9.91 -10.67
CA GLY A 18 -3.45 -10.38 -11.38
C GLY A 18 -2.16 -10.29 -10.57
N ASN A 19 -2.24 -10.06 -9.25
CA ASN A 19 -1.06 -10.10 -8.39
C ASN A 19 -0.31 -11.44 -8.50
N LYS A 20 1.02 -11.39 -8.49
CA LYS A 20 1.90 -12.55 -8.68
C LYS A 20 2.36 -13.21 -7.38
N ARG A 21 1.63 -12.99 -6.27
CA ARG A 21 2.02 -13.46 -4.93
C ARG A 21 2.14 -14.99 -4.86
N SER A 22 1.22 -15.72 -5.50
CA SER A 22 1.21 -17.18 -5.48
C SER A 22 2.39 -17.83 -6.21
N ILE A 23 3.01 -17.10 -7.15
CA ILE A 23 4.16 -17.59 -7.93
C ILE A 23 5.47 -16.89 -7.52
N GLY A 24 5.46 -16.08 -6.45
CA GLY A 24 6.61 -15.27 -6.04
C GLY A 24 7.88 -16.08 -5.79
N GLU A 25 7.76 -17.26 -5.15
CA GLU A 25 8.93 -18.12 -4.91
C GLU A 25 9.50 -18.71 -6.20
N SER A 26 8.64 -19.10 -7.13
CA SER A 26 9.07 -19.59 -8.44
C SER A 26 9.81 -18.49 -9.22
N LEU A 27 9.31 -17.26 -9.17
CA LEU A 27 9.98 -16.10 -9.77
C LEU A 27 11.31 -15.80 -9.10
N LYS A 28 11.38 -15.85 -7.76
CA LYS A 28 12.62 -15.65 -7.00
C LYS A 28 13.69 -16.66 -7.39
N LEU A 29 13.32 -17.94 -7.52
CA LEU A 29 14.23 -18.99 -7.96
C LEU A 29 14.72 -18.75 -9.41
N LEU A 30 13.79 -18.45 -10.32
CA LEU A 30 14.12 -18.18 -11.73
C LEU A 30 15.05 -16.97 -11.86
N PHE A 31 14.73 -15.86 -11.21
CA PHE A 31 15.54 -14.64 -11.24
C PHE A 31 16.92 -14.86 -10.60
N SER A 32 17.03 -15.72 -9.59
CA SER A 32 18.34 -16.06 -9.01
C SER A 32 19.26 -16.82 -9.98
N GLN A 33 18.68 -17.52 -10.97
CA GLN A 33 19.41 -18.24 -12.02
C GLN A 33 19.74 -17.35 -13.22
N LEU A 34 18.86 -16.41 -13.53
CA LEU A 34 19.02 -15.49 -14.67
C LEU A 34 19.91 -14.28 -14.35
N LYS A 35 20.00 -13.88 -13.08
CA LYS A 35 20.80 -12.71 -12.71
C LYS A 35 22.28 -12.96 -12.91
N GLU A 36 22.96 -11.95 -13.41
CA GLU A 36 24.41 -11.97 -13.47
C GLU A 36 24.99 -11.83 -12.05
N PRO A 37 26.13 -12.48 -11.74
CA PRO A 37 26.71 -12.49 -10.39
C PRO A 37 27.12 -11.12 -9.83
N ARG A 38 27.08 -10.03 -10.63
CA ARG A 38 27.69 -8.73 -10.29
C ARG A 38 26.72 -7.57 -10.01
N GLY A 39 25.42 -7.81 -9.82
CA GLY A 39 24.48 -6.73 -9.42
C GLY A 39 24.26 -5.64 -10.49
N GLU A 40 24.72 -5.90 -11.71
CA GLU A 40 24.56 -5.03 -12.88
C GLU A 40 23.24 -5.29 -13.60
N THR A 41 22.60 -6.45 -13.35
CA THR A 41 21.36 -6.86 -13.99
C THR A 41 20.26 -5.82 -13.78
N VAL A 42 19.74 -5.30 -14.88
CA VAL A 42 18.62 -4.36 -14.93
C VAL A 42 17.33 -5.16 -15.12
N PHE A 43 16.42 -5.04 -14.16
CA PHE A 43 15.07 -5.62 -14.22
C PHE A 43 14.07 -4.55 -14.63
N LEU A 44 13.35 -4.78 -15.72
CA LEU A 44 12.39 -3.84 -16.30
C LEU A 44 10.96 -4.32 -16.05
N ASP A 45 10.19 -3.54 -15.27
CA ASP A 45 8.81 -3.86 -14.90
C ASP A 45 7.84 -2.81 -15.44
N PRO A 46 7.37 -2.92 -16.69
CA PRO A 46 6.49 -1.92 -17.30
C PRO A 46 5.07 -1.87 -16.71
N PHE A 47 4.68 -2.87 -15.90
CA PHE A 47 3.35 -3.04 -15.30
C PHE A 47 3.48 -3.49 -13.84
N CYS A 48 4.18 -2.69 -13.03
CA CYS A 48 4.63 -3.12 -11.72
C CYS A 48 3.48 -3.34 -10.72
N GLY A 49 2.32 -2.70 -10.91
CA GLY A 49 1.14 -2.89 -10.07
C GLY A 49 1.47 -2.72 -8.58
N SER A 50 1.36 -3.79 -7.79
CA SER A 50 1.66 -3.72 -6.34
C SER A 50 3.16 -3.80 -6.00
N GLY A 51 4.03 -3.94 -7.01
CA GLY A 51 5.47 -4.10 -6.82
C GLY A 51 5.93 -5.49 -6.41
N ALA A 52 5.05 -6.51 -6.46
CA ALA A 52 5.37 -7.84 -5.92
C ALA A 52 6.58 -8.48 -6.63
N VAL A 53 6.68 -8.31 -7.95
CA VAL A 53 7.78 -8.89 -8.75
C VAL A 53 9.01 -7.98 -8.68
N SER A 54 8.83 -6.67 -8.80
CA SER A 54 9.90 -5.68 -8.72
C SER A 54 10.64 -5.73 -7.37
N ARG A 55 9.92 -5.95 -6.25
CA ARG A 55 10.54 -6.14 -4.92
C ARG A 55 11.36 -7.43 -4.84
N ILE A 56 10.94 -8.51 -5.48
CA ILE A 56 11.75 -9.75 -5.56
C ILE A 56 13.05 -9.48 -6.33
N ALA A 57 12.96 -8.80 -7.48
CA ALA A 57 14.14 -8.43 -8.27
C ALA A 57 15.11 -7.53 -7.47
N ARG A 58 14.59 -6.50 -6.79
CA ARG A 58 15.40 -5.61 -5.93
C ARG A 58 16.07 -6.39 -4.79
N ALA A 59 15.34 -7.28 -4.12
CA ALA A 59 15.88 -8.10 -3.04
C ALA A 59 16.99 -9.06 -3.50
N LEU A 60 17.02 -9.41 -4.80
CA LEU A 60 18.09 -10.19 -5.41
C LEU A 60 19.30 -9.35 -5.83
N GLY A 61 19.27 -8.02 -5.61
CA GLY A 61 20.36 -7.10 -5.92
C GLY A 61 20.33 -6.53 -7.34
N MET A 62 19.21 -6.64 -8.06
CA MET A 62 19.06 -6.08 -9.40
C MET A 62 18.75 -4.58 -9.37
N ARG A 63 19.11 -3.87 -10.45
CA ARG A 63 18.69 -2.48 -10.69
C ARG A 63 17.27 -2.50 -11.27
N VAL A 64 16.30 -2.10 -10.45
CA VAL A 64 14.88 -2.18 -10.85
C VAL A 64 14.43 -0.88 -11.49
N ARG A 65 13.81 -0.97 -12.66
CA ARG A 65 13.07 0.13 -13.30
C ARG A 65 11.62 -0.27 -13.45
N ALA A 66 10.75 0.34 -12.66
CA ALA A 66 9.34 0.03 -12.60
C ALA A 66 8.49 1.15 -13.20
N ASN A 67 7.36 0.76 -13.79
CA ASN A 67 6.36 1.67 -14.34
C ASN A 67 4.96 1.13 -14.09
N ASP A 68 4.03 2.05 -13.88
CA ASP A 68 2.60 1.79 -13.99
C ASP A 68 1.91 3.08 -14.45
N ASN A 69 0.71 3.01 -15.01
CA ASN A 69 -0.06 4.21 -15.36
C ASN A 69 -1.03 4.65 -14.25
N GLN A 70 -1.11 3.89 -13.15
CA GLN A 70 -1.95 4.21 -12.01
C GLN A 70 -1.19 4.98 -10.93
N PRO A 71 -1.65 6.16 -10.49
CA PRO A 71 -0.98 6.96 -9.45
C PRO A 71 -0.78 6.22 -8.13
N PHE A 72 -1.74 5.38 -7.73
CA PHE A 72 -1.62 4.60 -6.49
C PHE A 72 -0.51 3.54 -6.59
N ALA A 73 -0.30 2.96 -7.78
CA ALA A 73 0.76 1.98 -8.03
C ALA A 73 2.12 2.68 -8.03
N TYR A 74 2.22 3.84 -8.68
CA TYR A 74 3.42 4.67 -8.62
C TYR A 74 3.80 4.99 -7.17
N LEU A 75 2.87 5.51 -6.36
CA LEU A 75 3.16 5.95 -4.99
C LEU A 75 3.67 4.80 -4.11
N VAL A 76 3.02 3.64 -4.13
CA VAL A 76 3.50 2.50 -3.33
C VAL A 76 4.86 2.01 -3.82
N ASN A 77 5.08 1.95 -5.13
CA ASN A 77 6.35 1.50 -5.67
C ASN A 77 7.48 2.50 -5.42
N TYR A 78 7.20 3.80 -5.42
CA TYR A 78 8.17 4.82 -5.00
C TYR A 78 8.72 4.46 -3.61
N VAL A 79 7.85 4.32 -2.61
CA VAL A 79 8.27 3.97 -1.24
C VAL A 79 9.06 2.67 -1.20
N TYR A 80 8.55 1.59 -1.79
CA TYR A 80 9.18 0.28 -1.67
C TYR A 80 10.41 0.07 -2.56
N LEU A 81 10.58 0.81 -3.66
CA LEU A 81 11.65 0.58 -4.62
C LEU A 81 12.75 1.65 -4.56
N THR A 82 12.46 2.88 -4.14
CA THR A 82 13.45 3.97 -4.15
C THR A 82 14.04 4.27 -2.77
N LEU A 83 13.29 3.99 -1.70
CA LEU A 83 13.71 4.25 -0.32
C LEU A 83 14.40 3.03 0.34
N THR A 84 15.09 3.28 1.44
CA THR A 84 15.77 2.32 2.33
C THR A 84 15.38 2.57 3.80
N ASN A 85 15.76 1.67 4.70
CA ASN A 85 15.55 1.88 6.13
C ASN A 85 16.33 3.09 6.67
N ASP A 86 17.46 3.45 6.05
CA ASP A 86 18.23 4.65 6.41
C ASP A 86 17.49 5.94 6.06
N ASP A 87 16.68 5.96 5.00
CA ASP A 87 15.82 7.12 4.75
C ASP A 87 14.75 7.24 5.84
N LEU A 88 14.08 6.12 6.17
CA LEU A 88 13.01 6.11 7.17
C LEU A 88 13.48 6.53 8.56
N SER A 89 14.71 6.20 8.93
CA SER A 89 15.26 6.53 10.26
C SER A 89 15.48 8.03 10.46
N ASN A 90 15.62 8.79 9.37
CA ASN A 90 15.80 10.24 9.38
C ASN A 90 14.50 11.02 9.10
N MET A 91 13.38 10.33 8.87
CA MET A 91 12.08 10.95 8.61
C MET A 91 11.31 11.24 9.91
N PHE A 92 10.38 12.19 9.81
CA PHE A 92 9.42 12.61 10.82
C PHE A 92 10.08 13.18 12.08
N GLU A 93 11.25 13.81 11.97
CA GLU A 93 12.00 14.35 13.11
C GLU A 93 11.13 15.35 13.93
N GLU A 94 10.42 16.25 13.26
CA GLU A 94 9.51 17.21 13.90
C GLU A 94 8.34 16.55 14.66
N MET A 95 8.02 15.30 14.30
CA MET A 95 6.96 14.50 14.93
C MET A 95 7.50 13.54 16.00
N GLY A 96 8.78 13.62 16.35
CA GLY A 96 9.43 12.73 17.31
C GLY A 96 9.89 11.40 16.70
N GLY A 97 10.02 11.33 15.38
CA GLY A 97 10.45 10.14 14.63
C GLY A 97 9.29 9.26 14.14
N ILE A 98 9.62 8.37 13.21
CA ILE A 98 8.63 7.54 12.50
C ILE A 98 7.73 6.71 13.41
N ASP A 99 8.27 6.10 14.47
CA ASP A 99 7.50 5.28 15.42
C ASP A 99 6.49 6.11 16.21
N ALA A 100 6.90 7.30 16.67
CA ALA A 100 6.04 8.21 17.41
C ALA A 100 4.89 8.70 16.52
N TYR A 101 5.20 9.11 15.28
CA TYR A 101 4.19 9.60 14.36
C TYR A 101 3.20 8.52 13.93
N PHE A 102 3.66 7.32 13.57
CA PHE A 102 2.76 6.21 13.25
C PHE A 102 1.89 5.80 14.45
N SER A 103 2.40 5.88 15.68
CA SER A 103 1.62 5.62 16.89
C SER A 103 0.53 6.68 17.09
N LEU A 104 0.86 7.96 16.89
CA LEU A 104 -0.11 9.07 16.93
C LEU A 104 -1.22 8.87 15.89
N LEU A 105 -0.87 8.62 14.63
CA LEU A 105 -1.83 8.41 13.56
C LEU A 105 -2.77 7.24 13.84
N ASN A 106 -2.24 6.12 14.36
CA ASN A 106 -3.06 4.98 14.75
C ASN A 106 -4.00 5.31 15.91
N LEU A 107 -3.54 6.09 16.90
CA LEU A 107 -4.36 6.52 18.02
C LEU A 107 -5.50 7.44 17.58
N GLU A 108 -5.20 8.45 16.77
CA GLU A 108 -6.22 9.37 16.25
C GLU A 108 -7.22 8.66 15.34
N GLY A 109 -6.72 7.82 14.43
CA GLY A 109 -7.57 6.99 13.59
C GLY A 109 -8.48 6.10 14.42
N LEU A 110 -7.96 5.49 15.49
CA LEU A 110 -8.76 4.65 16.39
C LEU A 110 -9.80 5.46 17.17
N TYR A 111 -9.49 6.70 17.56
CA TYR A 111 -10.48 7.60 18.15
C TYR A 111 -11.62 7.89 17.17
N ALA A 112 -11.29 8.25 15.92
CA ALA A 112 -12.26 8.47 14.85
C ALA A 112 -13.09 7.21 14.52
N TYR A 113 -12.47 6.04 14.52
CA TYR A 113 -13.13 4.75 14.32
C TYR A 113 -14.22 4.51 15.37
N ASN A 114 -13.93 4.80 16.65
CA ASN A 114 -14.86 4.58 17.76
C ASN A 114 -15.84 5.76 18.00
N SER A 115 -15.69 6.85 17.26
CA SER A 115 -16.63 7.97 17.31
C SER A 115 -17.84 7.71 16.42
N ASP A 116 -19.02 8.15 16.85
CA ASP A 116 -20.23 8.19 16.01
C ASP A 116 -20.44 9.55 15.35
N GLN A 117 -19.54 10.51 15.60
CA GLN A 117 -19.67 11.85 15.03
C GLN A 117 -19.14 11.88 13.58
N PRO A 118 -19.83 12.59 12.67
CA PRO A 118 -19.31 12.87 11.35
C PRO A 118 -17.99 13.65 11.45
N LEU A 119 -16.99 13.24 10.68
CA LEU A 119 -15.77 14.02 10.52
C LEU A 119 -16.01 15.17 9.54
N LEU A 120 -15.74 16.40 10.00
CA LEU A 120 -15.69 17.55 9.10
C LEU A 120 -14.59 17.32 8.06
N GLY A 121 -14.95 17.32 6.78
CA GLY A 121 -14.00 17.05 5.69
C GLY A 121 -13.73 15.56 5.44
N GLY A 122 -14.58 14.64 5.95
CA GLY A 122 -14.45 13.22 5.65
C GLY A 122 -14.93 12.87 4.23
N TYR A 123 -14.00 12.53 3.32
CA TYR A 123 -14.34 12.21 1.93
C TYR A 123 -14.82 10.76 1.77
N LEU A 124 -14.11 9.80 2.37
CA LEU A 124 -14.45 8.38 2.28
C LEU A 124 -15.72 8.07 3.06
N SER A 125 -15.86 8.62 4.27
CA SER A 125 -17.05 8.45 5.11
C SER A 125 -18.30 9.03 4.47
N HIS A 126 -18.16 10.08 3.66
CA HIS A 126 -19.29 10.69 2.96
C HIS A 126 -19.65 10.00 1.63
N HIS A 127 -18.66 9.49 0.88
CA HIS A 127 -18.89 9.02 -0.50
C HIS A 127 -18.66 7.52 -0.74
N TYR A 128 -18.01 6.81 0.19
CA TYR A 128 -17.54 5.43 0.02
C TYR A 128 -17.95 4.48 1.16
N ALA A 129 -18.70 4.99 2.14
CA ALA A 129 -19.25 4.22 3.25
C ALA A 129 -20.73 4.61 3.49
N PRO A 130 -21.52 3.73 4.12
CA PRO A 130 -22.87 4.06 4.55
C PRO A 130 -22.84 4.92 5.82
N GLN A 131 -23.97 5.56 6.15
CA GLN A 131 -24.16 6.23 7.44
C GLN A 131 -24.31 5.24 8.61
N ASP A 132 -25.04 4.14 8.38
CA ASP A 132 -25.19 3.02 9.33
C ASP A 132 -24.90 1.70 8.61
N ASP A 133 -23.92 0.94 9.11
CA ASP A 133 -23.50 -0.35 8.55
C ASP A 133 -24.59 -1.44 8.60
N ASN A 134 -25.64 -1.25 9.41
CA ASN A 134 -26.76 -2.18 9.55
C ASN A 134 -28.02 -1.70 8.81
N HIS A 135 -28.18 -0.39 8.59
CA HIS A 135 -29.35 0.21 7.95
C HIS A 135 -28.92 1.21 6.87
N TYR A 136 -28.77 0.73 5.64
CA TYR A 136 -28.33 1.54 4.50
C TYR A 136 -29.23 1.33 3.27
N ASP A 137 -29.26 2.32 2.38
CA ASP A 137 -29.90 2.25 1.07
C ASP A 137 -28.90 1.76 0.01
N PRO A 138 -28.98 0.50 -0.45
CA PRO A 138 -28.03 -0.06 -1.42
C PRO A 138 -28.12 0.55 -2.83
N GLN A 139 -29.10 1.42 -3.09
CA GLN A 139 -29.21 2.17 -4.34
C GLN A 139 -28.52 3.53 -4.29
N LYS A 140 -28.27 4.08 -3.09
CA LYS A 140 -27.71 5.42 -2.91
C LYS A 140 -26.34 5.41 -2.22
N GLU A 141 -26.14 4.49 -1.30
CA GLU A 141 -24.94 4.41 -0.47
C GLU A 141 -23.97 3.35 -1.01
N ARG A 142 -22.67 3.71 -0.99
CA ARG A 142 -21.60 2.81 -1.38
C ARG A 142 -21.07 2.09 -0.15
N LEU A 143 -20.74 0.82 -0.33
CA LEU A 143 -20.28 -0.04 0.76
C LEU A 143 -18.83 -0.47 0.54
N PHE A 144 -17.95 0.43 0.12
CA PHE A 144 -16.52 0.10 0.00
C PHE A 144 -15.89 -0.11 1.37
N PHE A 145 -16.28 0.70 2.35
CA PHE A 145 -15.81 0.63 3.73
C PHE A 145 -16.98 0.64 4.69
N THR A 146 -16.77 0.12 5.90
CA THR A 146 -17.67 0.41 7.03
C THR A 146 -17.58 1.89 7.39
N ALA A 147 -18.64 2.42 8.01
CA ALA A 147 -18.65 3.81 8.47
C ALA A 147 -17.44 4.12 9.38
N ALA A 148 -17.13 3.22 10.32
CA ALA A 148 -16.00 3.35 11.25
C ALA A 148 -14.63 3.33 10.55
N ASN A 149 -14.42 2.44 9.57
CA ASN A 149 -13.14 2.39 8.85
C ASN A 149 -12.96 3.60 7.94
N ALA A 150 -14.04 4.10 7.34
CA ALA A 150 -13.96 5.30 6.52
C ALA A 150 -13.58 6.53 7.35
N ARG A 151 -14.14 6.66 8.57
CA ARG A 151 -13.74 7.71 9.53
C ARG A 151 -12.26 7.60 9.92
N PHE A 152 -11.78 6.38 10.20
CA PHE A 152 -10.36 6.16 10.46
C PHE A 152 -9.50 6.71 9.32
N PHE A 153 -9.79 6.31 8.07
CA PHE A 153 -8.97 6.71 6.92
C PHE A 153 -9.04 8.21 6.64
N ASP A 154 -10.22 8.81 6.79
CA ASP A 154 -10.39 10.26 6.64
C ASP A 154 -9.59 11.02 7.71
N GLN A 155 -9.66 10.62 8.98
CA GLN A 155 -8.91 11.26 10.06
C GLN A 155 -7.40 11.20 9.79
N VAL A 156 -6.88 10.01 9.51
CA VAL A 156 -5.43 9.84 9.28
C VAL A 156 -4.98 10.57 8.02
N ARG A 157 -5.78 10.56 6.94
CA ARG A 157 -5.43 11.29 5.73
C ARG A 157 -5.44 12.81 5.96
N ASN A 158 -6.42 13.32 6.69
CA ASN A 158 -6.50 14.75 7.00
C ASN A 158 -5.33 15.23 7.87
N GLU A 159 -4.91 14.44 8.87
CA GLU A 159 -3.72 14.75 9.64
C GLU A 159 -2.45 14.74 8.78
N VAL A 160 -2.29 13.77 7.89
CA VAL A 160 -1.15 13.72 6.96
C VAL A 160 -1.08 14.97 6.07
N GLU A 161 -2.21 15.41 5.50
CA GLU A 161 -2.25 16.62 4.67
C GLU A 161 -1.96 17.90 5.44
N LYS A 162 -2.37 17.94 6.71
CA LYS A 162 -2.22 19.12 7.57
C LYS A 162 -0.81 19.24 8.14
N SER A 163 -0.23 18.11 8.56
CA SER A 163 0.96 18.07 9.40
C SER A 163 2.25 17.83 8.63
N LEU A 164 2.20 17.22 7.45
CA LEU A 164 3.39 16.98 6.63
C LEU A 164 3.49 17.97 5.47
N SER A 165 4.68 18.48 5.24
CA SER A 165 5.01 19.25 4.03
C SER A 165 5.95 18.49 3.09
N ASP A 166 6.73 17.54 3.61
CA ASP A 166 7.62 16.68 2.83
C ASP A 166 6.82 15.59 2.07
N GLU A 167 7.01 15.52 0.76
CA GLU A 167 6.27 14.60 -0.10
C GLU A 167 6.72 13.13 0.04
N ALA A 168 7.98 12.88 0.44
CA ALA A 168 8.47 11.52 0.67
C ALA A 168 7.89 10.96 1.98
N GLU A 169 7.88 11.76 3.05
CA GLU A 169 7.22 11.43 4.31
C GLU A 169 5.72 11.17 4.12
N LYS A 170 5.03 12.04 3.37
CA LYS A 170 3.64 11.80 2.97
C LYS A 170 3.49 10.49 2.22
N ALA A 171 4.35 10.21 1.24
CA ALA A 171 4.28 8.99 0.46
C ALA A 171 4.41 7.74 1.34
N VAL A 172 5.29 7.74 2.34
CA VAL A 172 5.47 6.63 3.31
C VAL A 172 4.19 6.33 4.09
N VAL A 173 3.54 7.37 4.63
CA VAL A 173 2.28 7.18 5.37
C VAL A 173 1.15 6.78 4.42
N VAL A 174 1.04 7.43 3.26
CA VAL A 174 0.00 7.15 2.27
C VAL A 174 0.13 5.74 1.70
N ALA A 175 1.34 5.21 1.49
CA ALA A 175 1.54 3.82 1.08
C ALA A 175 1.00 2.84 2.13
N SER A 176 1.23 3.13 3.41
CA SER A 176 0.72 2.35 4.55
C SER A 176 -0.81 2.42 4.65
N LEU A 177 -1.38 3.60 4.41
CA LEU A 177 -2.83 3.81 4.32
C LEU A 177 -3.46 3.03 3.16
N LEU A 178 -2.88 3.10 1.95
CA LEU A 178 -3.37 2.38 0.78
C LEU A 178 -3.35 0.87 1.00
N TYR A 179 -2.32 0.35 1.66
CA TYR A 179 -2.29 -1.06 2.06
C TYR A 179 -3.45 -1.41 2.98
N GLN A 180 -3.67 -0.64 4.04
CA GLN A 180 -4.78 -0.88 4.96
C GLN A 180 -6.14 -0.74 4.25
N ALA A 181 -6.34 0.30 3.45
CA ALA A 181 -7.55 0.49 2.65
C ALA A 181 -7.82 -0.73 1.76
N SER A 182 -6.81 -1.28 1.08
CA SER A 182 -6.97 -2.50 0.26
C SER A 182 -7.38 -3.74 1.05
N ARG A 183 -6.97 -3.82 2.32
CA ARG A 183 -7.40 -4.90 3.21
C ARG A 183 -8.79 -4.68 3.76
N LYS A 184 -9.17 -3.45 4.06
CA LYS A 184 -10.47 -3.12 4.64
C LYS A 184 -11.58 -2.96 3.60
N ALA A 185 -11.24 -2.85 2.32
CA ALA A 185 -12.21 -2.69 1.25
C ALA A 185 -13.11 -3.93 1.07
N ASN A 186 -14.41 -3.71 0.99
CA ASN A 186 -15.44 -4.71 0.72
C ASN A 186 -15.59 -4.96 -0.80
N THR A 187 -14.51 -5.43 -1.41
CA THR A 187 -14.43 -5.70 -2.85
C THR A 187 -14.00 -7.14 -3.11
N LEU A 188 -14.11 -7.58 -4.37
CA LEU A 188 -13.61 -8.88 -4.84
C LEU A 188 -12.18 -8.78 -5.41
N GLY A 189 -11.40 -7.78 -4.98
CA GLY A 189 -10.01 -7.60 -5.41
C GLY A 189 -9.78 -6.53 -6.47
N SER A 190 -10.82 -5.84 -6.94
CA SER A 190 -10.71 -4.57 -7.67
C SER A 190 -11.27 -3.42 -6.84
N PHE A 191 -10.74 -2.21 -7.03
CA PHE A 191 -11.30 -0.98 -6.43
C PHE A 191 -12.35 -0.30 -7.31
N THR A 192 -12.73 -0.91 -8.43
CA THR A 192 -13.73 -0.38 -9.35
C THR A 192 -15.16 -0.78 -8.99
N ALA A 193 -15.34 -1.76 -8.11
CA ALA A 193 -16.64 -2.23 -7.66
C ALA A 193 -16.60 -2.72 -6.20
N TYR A 194 -17.74 -2.62 -5.53
CA TYR A 194 -17.93 -3.07 -4.15
C TYR A 194 -19.08 -4.07 -4.08
N GLN A 195 -19.13 -4.87 -3.00
CA GLN A 195 -20.23 -5.79 -2.76
C GLN A 195 -21.43 -5.04 -2.19
N LYS A 196 -22.64 -5.34 -2.66
CA LYS A 196 -23.91 -4.71 -2.21
C LYS A 196 -24.31 -5.03 -0.77
N ARG A 197 -23.55 -5.89 -0.10
CA ARG A 197 -23.72 -6.24 1.31
C ARG A 197 -22.35 -6.44 1.92
N PHE A 198 -22.19 -6.06 3.19
CA PHE A 198 -21.07 -6.54 3.97
C PHE A 198 -21.21 -8.05 4.19
N VAL A 199 -20.09 -8.77 4.13
CA VAL A 199 -20.07 -10.24 4.17
C VAL A 199 -20.77 -10.77 5.44
N THR A 200 -21.46 -11.90 5.31
CA THR A 200 -22.26 -12.56 6.35
C THR A 200 -21.52 -12.74 7.67
N LYS A 201 -22.23 -12.60 8.80
CA LYS A 201 -21.70 -12.79 10.16
C LYS A 201 -20.92 -14.13 10.24
N GLY A 202 -19.69 -14.07 10.76
CA GLY A 202 -18.84 -15.25 11.00
C GLY A 202 -17.74 -15.53 9.96
N SER A 203 -17.78 -14.92 8.78
CA SER A 203 -16.73 -15.16 7.76
C SER A 203 -15.41 -14.44 8.10
N LEU A 204 -14.28 -15.06 7.72
CA LEU A 204 -12.94 -14.44 7.82
C LEU A 204 -12.85 -13.15 6.99
N ALA A 205 -13.53 -13.11 5.84
CA ALA A 205 -13.60 -11.92 5.01
C ALA A 205 -14.29 -10.74 5.72
N ARG A 206 -15.31 -11.01 6.54
CA ARG A 206 -15.99 -9.99 7.36
C ARG A 206 -15.07 -9.42 8.43
N ARG A 207 -14.35 -10.27 9.17
CA ARG A 207 -13.41 -9.81 10.21
C ARG A 207 -12.37 -8.84 9.64
N ARG A 208 -11.78 -9.21 8.50
CA ARG A 208 -10.84 -8.36 7.75
C ARG A 208 -11.40 -6.97 7.47
N ILE A 209 -12.67 -6.87 7.07
CA ILE A 209 -13.34 -5.62 6.64
C ILE A 209 -13.84 -4.77 7.82
N ILE A 210 -14.13 -5.38 8.97
CA ILE A 210 -14.73 -4.66 10.12
C ILE A 210 -13.70 -4.26 11.17
N GLU A 211 -12.67 -5.09 11.40
CA GLU A 211 -11.63 -4.74 12.38
C GLU A 211 -11.01 -3.37 12.08
N PRO A 212 -10.60 -2.62 13.12
CA PRO A 212 -9.97 -1.33 12.92
C PRO A 212 -8.71 -1.47 12.04
N PRO A 213 -8.39 -0.46 11.22
CA PRO A 213 -7.12 -0.41 10.51
C PRO A 213 -5.99 -0.15 11.51
N HIS A 214 -4.80 -0.60 11.15
CA HIS A 214 -3.59 -0.33 11.93
C HIS A 214 -2.42 -0.13 10.97
N LEU A 215 -1.98 1.10 10.81
CA LEU A 215 -0.82 1.45 10.00
C LEU A 215 0.42 0.78 10.59
N ARG A 216 1.25 0.21 9.72
CA ARG A 216 2.57 -0.30 10.08
C ARG A 216 3.59 0.43 9.23
N ILE A 217 4.74 0.70 9.80
CA ILE A 217 5.88 1.26 9.07
C ILE A 217 6.23 0.30 7.92
N PRO A 218 6.50 0.80 6.71
CA PRO A 218 6.98 -0.01 5.60
C PRO A 218 8.27 -0.75 5.97
N THR A 219 8.30 -2.08 5.78
CA THR A 219 9.55 -2.84 5.85
C THR A 219 10.31 -2.62 4.55
N LEU A 220 11.42 -1.88 4.60
CA LEU A 220 12.28 -1.60 3.45
C LEU A 220 13.59 -2.41 3.52
N VAL A 221 14.40 -2.29 2.47
CA VAL A 221 15.73 -2.88 2.41
C VAL A 221 16.76 -1.96 3.06
N ASP A 222 17.85 -2.55 3.54
CA ASP A 222 19.04 -1.82 3.99
C ASP A 222 19.98 -1.53 2.82
N GLU A 223 20.82 -0.51 2.96
CA GLU A 223 21.97 -0.30 2.07
C GLU A 223 22.98 -1.46 2.20
N PRO A 224 23.75 -1.81 1.14
CA PRO A 224 23.96 -1.09 -0.12
C PRO A 224 23.09 -1.62 -1.28
N LEU A 225 21.90 -2.19 -1.02
CA LEU A 225 21.03 -2.66 -2.11
C LEU A 225 20.65 -1.53 -3.08
N PRO A 226 20.74 -1.73 -4.40
CA PRO A 226 20.44 -0.68 -5.37
C PRO A 226 19.04 -0.09 -5.18
N ARG A 227 18.97 1.23 -5.25
CA ARG A 227 17.70 1.96 -5.35
C ARG A 227 17.13 1.77 -6.75
N GLY A 228 15.83 1.52 -6.81
CA GLY A 228 15.09 1.43 -8.07
C GLY A 228 14.67 2.79 -8.59
N GLU A 229 14.13 2.78 -9.81
CA GLU A 229 13.50 3.91 -10.47
C GLU A 229 12.02 3.56 -10.69
N VAL A 230 11.12 4.53 -10.47
CA VAL A 230 9.68 4.35 -10.65
C VAL A 230 9.13 5.47 -11.50
N SER A 231 8.29 5.15 -12.47
CA SER A 231 7.67 6.10 -13.39
C SER A 231 6.15 5.93 -13.47
N LEU A 232 5.46 7.02 -13.81
CA LEU A 232 4.02 7.08 -14.01
C LEU A 232 3.74 7.39 -15.49
N MET A 233 3.88 6.39 -16.36
CA MET A 233 3.81 6.57 -17.81
C MET A 233 2.99 5.47 -18.49
N ASN A 234 2.64 5.72 -19.76
CA ASN A 234 2.19 4.65 -20.62
C ASN A 234 3.34 3.63 -20.81
N ALA A 235 3.06 2.33 -20.68
CA ALA A 235 4.08 1.29 -20.80
C ALA A 235 4.86 1.36 -22.13
N SER A 236 4.20 1.72 -23.24
CA SER A 236 4.89 1.85 -24.53
C SER A 236 5.87 3.02 -24.59
N GLU A 237 5.62 4.10 -23.85
CA GLU A 237 6.53 5.24 -23.73
C GLU A 237 7.70 4.90 -22.81
N PHE A 238 7.40 4.25 -21.68
CA PHE A 238 8.41 3.74 -20.77
C PHE A 238 9.40 2.82 -21.48
N LEU A 239 8.92 1.85 -22.27
CA LEU A 239 9.77 0.90 -23.00
C LEU A 239 10.59 1.53 -24.13
N LYS A 240 10.22 2.71 -24.66
CA LYS A 240 11.05 3.42 -25.65
C LYS A 240 12.31 4.02 -25.05
N GLY A 241 12.28 4.37 -23.76
CA GLY A 241 13.37 5.04 -23.05
C GLY A 241 14.29 4.12 -22.26
N HIS A 242 13.95 2.83 -22.14
CA HIS A 242 14.63 1.92 -21.23
C HIS A 242 14.89 0.56 -21.87
N SER A 243 16.08 0.01 -21.60
CA SER A 243 16.43 -1.38 -21.82
C SER A 243 16.63 -2.08 -20.47
N GLY A 244 16.39 -3.39 -20.44
CA GLY A 244 16.63 -4.27 -19.30
C GLY A 244 17.16 -5.62 -19.76
N ASP A 245 17.79 -6.35 -18.85
CA ASP A 245 18.27 -7.71 -19.06
C ASP A 245 17.16 -8.74 -18.79
N ILE A 246 16.24 -8.41 -17.86
CA ILE A 246 15.08 -9.21 -17.45
C ILE A 246 13.83 -8.34 -17.47
#